data_AF-A0A327HR21-F1
#
_entry.id   AF-A0A327HR21-F1
#
_cell.length_a   1.000
_cell.length_b   1.000
_cell.length_c   1.000
_cell.angle_alpha   90.00
_cell.angle_beta   90.00
_cell.angle_gamma   90.00
#
_symmetry.space_group_name_H-M   'P 1'
#
loop_
_entity.id
_entity.type
_entity.pdbx_description
1 polymer ?
#
loop_
_entity_poly.entity_id
_entity_poly.type
_entity_poly.pdbx_seq_one_letter_code
_entity_poly.pdbx_strand_id
1 'polypeptide(L)'
;MARFRFPVGTNVMCNLGTKGWKLGKIIELNYREENWPSEKYAPYQVMLEEDHTLIYVPEDNQRFCKKATYRDLRIVRNIDTLKSFDNSHLIKKSASNENELNCSNEKSSKDIASFRKGKCQCCNECPENWTYAELYSEHYSCVARNGLKLTQFSVDLGKISVGEIVNFSSNEEIPTNEGFNQCPTLVRLPPGVNFFDDGSLTGVINFDPYREKEYRVEFVAVSTKEWNNNSIGIIRLEVSFNVVGNEPTKEFNIDQFTLEQVKARNYAEGITHNLKEIWNEWECGNVDNLETCKIMIKELDKLRKLLENHPRLDKGIWWSQLGGFHMNIHKLLENTLFECELYLGYALTFGDSEVRLIAEKNLEGCYQKRLLETARFMWIEGIKIMLDGKWIEAVEIFEQAASKKNGWGWAVNYGDIWISEAAARFVYSVEQIITNKLKHFDDKRWVGIIEKLLDKAQKRCQKSESFVPSGHPWALEIHQSLISFHSLKKNKRLINRWLDSFKSRTIYWCAQILGGAPPFPPKPKPRHENADDLIYNLRSINLHQYNL
;
A
#
# COMPACT_ATOMS: atom_id res chain seq x y z
N MET A 1 29.88 30.48 8.62
CA MET A 1 28.93 30.02 7.59
C MET A 1 28.04 28.94 8.18
N ALA A 2 26.74 28.95 7.89
CA ALA A 2 25.85 27.87 8.27
C ALA A 2 26.18 26.61 7.45
N ARG A 3 26.14 25.42 8.08
CA ARG A 3 26.39 24.14 7.41
C ARG A 3 25.06 23.45 7.08
N PHE A 4 24.47 23.82 5.95
CA PHE A 4 23.24 23.21 5.46
C PHE A 4 23.41 21.72 5.14
N ARG A 5 22.30 20.97 5.20
CA ARG A 5 22.25 19.50 5.02
C ARG A 5 22.69 19.03 3.64
N PHE A 6 22.52 19.84 2.59
CA PHE A 6 22.69 19.43 1.20
C PHE A 6 23.63 20.37 0.40
N PRO A 7 24.61 19.85 -0.35
CA PRO A 7 25.43 20.66 -1.25
C PRO A 7 24.73 20.95 -2.59
N VAL A 8 25.25 21.92 -3.34
CA VAL A 8 24.90 22.18 -4.74
C VAL A 8 25.00 20.89 -5.57
N GLY A 9 24.08 20.72 -6.51
CA GLY A 9 23.95 19.55 -7.36
C GLY A 9 23.13 18.41 -6.75
N THR A 10 22.72 18.49 -5.49
CA THR A 10 21.89 17.46 -4.84
C THR A 10 20.45 17.49 -5.36
N ASN A 11 19.93 16.34 -5.79
CA ASN A 11 18.51 16.15 -6.07
C ASN A 11 17.69 16.10 -4.77
N VAL A 12 16.64 16.92 -4.71
CA VAL A 12 15.79 17.13 -3.55
C VAL A 12 14.32 17.15 -3.96
N MET A 13 13.45 16.71 -3.06
CA MET A 13 12.02 17.02 -3.17
C MET A 13 11.77 18.29 -2.35
N CYS A 14 11.07 19.25 -2.95
CA CYS A 14 10.67 20.50 -2.33
C CYS A 14 9.15 20.55 -2.16
N ASN A 15 8.68 21.06 -1.01
CA ASN A 15 7.28 21.14 -0.66
C ASN A 15 6.70 22.51 -1.06
N LEU A 16 5.79 22.51 -2.04
CA LEU A 16 5.07 23.70 -2.53
C LEU A 16 3.63 23.77 -1.98
N GLY A 17 3.39 23.19 -0.81
CA GLY A 17 2.11 23.26 -0.11
C GLY A 17 1.01 22.50 -0.84
N THR A 18 0.03 23.23 -1.39
CA THR A 18 -1.08 22.65 -2.17
C THR A 18 -0.61 21.96 -3.45
N LYS A 19 0.46 22.46 -4.09
CA LYS A 19 1.11 21.84 -5.26
C LYS A 19 1.99 20.60 -4.91
N GLY A 20 1.94 20.13 -3.65
CA GLY A 20 2.60 18.91 -3.22
C GLY A 20 4.13 18.98 -3.18
N TRP A 21 4.78 17.84 -3.44
CA TRP A 21 6.23 17.69 -3.42
C TRP A 21 6.77 17.54 -4.84
N LYS A 22 7.41 18.59 -5.40
CA LYS A 22 8.06 18.51 -6.72
C LYS A 22 9.54 18.18 -6.58
N LEU A 23 10.08 17.48 -7.58
CA LEU A 23 11.50 17.15 -7.68
C LEU A 23 12.28 18.35 -8.24
N GLY A 24 13.46 18.60 -7.70
CA GLY A 24 14.39 19.59 -8.21
C GLY A 24 15.82 19.33 -7.79
N LYS A 25 16.71 20.22 -8.21
CA LYS A 25 18.15 20.15 -7.98
C LYS A 25 18.63 21.46 -7.35
N ILE A 26 19.36 21.38 -6.24
CA ILE A 26 19.97 22.56 -5.62
C ILE A 26 21.00 23.15 -6.59
N ILE A 27 20.89 24.44 -6.89
CA ILE A 27 21.84 25.16 -7.75
C ILE A 27 22.68 26.19 -6.97
N GLU A 28 22.17 26.73 -5.86
CA GLU A 28 22.89 27.72 -5.03
C GLU A 28 22.59 27.53 -3.52
N LEU A 29 23.51 27.98 -2.65
CA LEU A 29 23.40 27.97 -1.19
C LEU A 29 23.50 29.39 -0.63
N ASN A 30 22.69 29.74 0.38
CA ASN A 30 22.56 31.13 0.90
C ASN A 30 22.05 32.10 -0.17
N TYR A 31 21.02 31.69 -0.92
CA TYR A 31 20.41 32.47 -1.97
C TYR A 31 19.69 33.72 -1.44
N ARG A 32 19.67 34.81 -2.21
CA ARG A 32 18.97 36.06 -1.86
C ARG A 32 18.49 36.78 -3.11
N GLU A 33 17.22 37.18 -3.12
CA GLU A 33 16.66 38.11 -4.11
C GLU A 33 17.22 39.52 -3.91
N GLU A 34 17.41 40.29 -4.99
CA GLU A 34 17.94 41.66 -4.91
C GLU A 34 17.13 42.58 -3.97
N ASN A 35 15.81 42.41 -3.96
CA ASN A 35 14.85 43.21 -3.20
C ASN A 35 14.67 42.78 -1.73
N TRP A 36 15.37 41.75 -1.26
CA TRP A 36 15.29 41.32 0.15
C TRP A 36 16.17 42.19 1.06
N PRO A 37 15.83 42.33 2.36
CA PRO A 37 16.74 42.92 3.35
C PRO A 37 18.11 42.26 3.37
N SER A 38 19.16 43.01 3.73
CA SER A 38 20.56 42.54 3.73
C SER A 38 20.81 41.31 4.60
N GLU A 39 20.00 41.12 5.65
CA GLU A 39 20.06 39.99 6.59
C GLU A 39 19.34 38.73 6.08
N LYS A 40 18.50 38.84 5.04
CA LYS A 40 17.58 37.77 4.64
C LYS A 40 18.17 36.92 3.53
N TYR A 41 18.36 35.64 3.82
CA TYR A 41 18.83 34.62 2.88
C TYR A 41 17.97 33.36 2.99
N ALA A 42 17.79 32.65 1.87
CA ALA A 42 17.21 31.32 1.80
C ALA A 42 18.34 30.27 1.77
N PRO A 43 18.26 29.17 2.54
CA PRO A 43 19.31 28.14 2.54
C PRO A 43 19.66 27.57 1.17
N TYR A 44 18.68 27.41 0.28
CA TYR A 44 18.84 26.82 -1.05
C TYR A 44 18.07 27.59 -2.13
N GLN A 45 18.69 27.78 -3.29
CA GLN A 45 17.97 27.93 -4.56
C GLN A 45 17.89 26.55 -5.24
N VAL A 46 16.72 26.20 -5.79
CA VAL A 46 16.43 24.91 -6.41
C VAL A 46 15.78 25.14 -7.76
N MET A 47 16.32 24.50 -8.79
CA MET A 47 15.69 24.40 -10.11
C MET A 47 14.82 23.15 -10.14
N LEU A 48 13.54 23.27 -10.49
CA LEU A 48 12.62 22.14 -10.62
C LEU A 48 12.96 21.28 -11.85
N GLU A 49 12.72 19.97 -11.76
CA GLU A 49 13.05 19.02 -12.84
C GLU A 49 11.98 18.98 -13.95
N GLU A 50 10.77 19.47 -13.67
CA GLU A 50 9.59 19.41 -14.55
C GLU A 50 9.52 20.55 -15.59
N ASP A 51 9.79 21.79 -15.16
CA ASP A 51 9.62 23.02 -15.95
C ASP A 51 10.85 23.95 -15.91
N HIS A 52 11.90 23.55 -15.16
CA HIS A 52 13.10 24.36 -14.85
C HIS A 52 12.82 25.67 -14.11
N THR A 53 11.62 25.84 -13.52
CA THR A 53 11.32 27.00 -12.66
C THR A 53 12.28 27.02 -11.46
N LEU A 54 12.82 28.21 -11.17
CA LEU A 54 13.63 28.45 -9.99
C LEU A 54 12.73 28.78 -8.79
N ILE A 55 12.97 28.07 -7.69
CA ILE A 55 12.35 28.34 -6.39
C ILE A 55 13.43 28.48 -5.31
N TYR A 56 13.10 29.11 -4.20
CA TYR A 56 13.93 29.09 -2.99
C TYR A 56 13.26 28.25 -1.90
N VAL A 57 14.08 27.60 -1.07
CA VAL A 57 13.60 26.86 0.11
C VAL A 57 13.65 27.79 1.33
N PRO A 58 12.54 28.04 2.06
CA PRO A 58 12.52 29.02 3.16
C PRO A 58 13.44 28.68 4.34
N GLU A 59 13.51 27.40 4.75
CA GLU A 59 14.34 26.92 5.85
C GLU A 59 15.00 25.58 5.49
N ASP A 60 16.15 25.25 6.08
CA ASP A 60 16.80 23.95 5.93
C ASP A 60 16.13 22.86 6.79
N ASN A 61 14.82 22.73 6.64
CA ASN A 61 13.96 21.86 7.42
C ASN A 61 13.39 20.75 6.53
N GLN A 62 13.25 19.54 7.07
CA GLN A 62 12.62 18.41 6.37
C GLN A 62 11.15 18.68 5.99
N ARG A 63 10.50 19.68 6.59
CA ARG A 63 9.17 20.17 6.19
C ARG A 63 9.13 20.84 4.81
N PHE A 64 10.21 21.50 4.40
CA PHE A 64 10.29 22.22 3.11
C PHE A 64 11.14 21.48 2.07
N CYS A 65 12.21 20.80 2.51
CA CYS A 65 13.17 20.15 1.62
C CYS A 65 13.71 18.83 2.20
N LYS A 66 13.56 17.74 1.45
CA LYS A 66 14.16 16.42 1.73
C LYS A 66 15.06 16.00 0.57
N LYS A 67 16.12 15.21 0.83
CA LYS A 67 16.88 14.55 -0.24
C LYS A 67 15.95 13.62 -1.02
N ALA A 68 16.00 13.65 -2.35
CA ALA A 68 15.25 12.72 -3.18
C ALA A 68 15.79 11.29 -2.98
N THR A 69 14.90 10.34 -2.71
CA THR A 69 15.24 8.90 -2.67
C THR A 69 15.21 8.32 -4.08
N TYR A 70 15.79 7.13 -4.26
CA TYR A 70 15.68 6.40 -5.54
C TYR A 70 14.21 6.17 -5.96
N ARG A 71 13.30 5.96 -4.99
CA ARG A 71 11.87 5.85 -5.27
C ARG A 71 11.24 7.19 -5.69
N ASP A 72 11.58 8.30 -5.02
CA ASP A 72 11.10 9.64 -5.45
C ASP A 72 11.48 9.89 -6.92
N LEU A 73 12.72 9.52 -7.32
CA LEU A 73 13.18 9.63 -8.70
C LEU A 73 12.41 8.70 -9.66
N ARG A 74 12.10 7.44 -9.27
CA ARG A 74 11.30 6.54 -10.12
C ARG A 74 9.84 7.00 -10.27
N ILE A 75 9.23 7.54 -9.22
CA ILE A 75 7.84 8.05 -9.26
C ILE A 75 7.71 9.19 -10.26
N VAL A 76 8.66 10.14 -10.25
CA VAL A 76 8.63 11.32 -11.12
C VAL A 76 9.04 11.00 -12.56
N ARG A 77 9.95 10.04 -12.79
CA ARG A 77 10.51 9.75 -14.12
C ARG A 77 9.84 8.60 -14.88
N ASN A 78 9.10 7.72 -14.20
CA ASN A 78 8.44 6.57 -14.82
C ASN A 78 6.92 6.62 -14.63
N ILE A 79 6.18 6.20 -15.64
CA ILE A 79 4.71 6.14 -15.64
C ILE A 79 4.16 5.10 -14.63
N ASP A 80 4.89 4.01 -14.41
CA ASP A 80 4.58 2.98 -13.42
C ASP A 80 5.81 2.10 -13.07
N THR A 81 5.67 1.25 -12.04
CA THR A 81 6.77 0.40 -11.54
C THR A 81 7.20 -0.73 -12.48
N LEU A 82 6.41 -1.10 -13.50
CA LEU A 82 6.69 -2.18 -14.44
C LEU A 82 7.32 -1.68 -15.74
N LYS A 83 7.04 -0.44 -16.17
CA LYS A 83 7.67 0.18 -17.36
C LYS A 83 9.20 0.22 -17.26
N SER A 84 9.72 0.43 -16.04
CA SER A 84 11.16 0.51 -15.74
C SER A 84 11.67 -0.70 -14.94
N PHE A 85 11.14 -1.89 -15.21
CA PHE A 85 11.54 -3.11 -14.51
C PHE A 85 12.82 -3.71 -15.12
N ASP A 86 13.93 -3.64 -14.37
CA ASP A 86 15.19 -4.31 -14.70
C ASP A 86 15.51 -5.38 -13.64
N ASN A 87 15.78 -6.60 -14.12
CA ASN A 87 16.18 -7.74 -13.28
C ASN A 87 17.59 -7.56 -12.67
N SER A 88 18.44 -6.68 -13.20
CA SER A 88 19.85 -6.51 -12.79
C SER A 88 20.04 -6.15 -11.31
N HIS A 89 19.07 -5.45 -10.71
CA HIS A 89 19.11 -4.95 -9.34
C HIS A 89 18.41 -5.84 -8.31
N LEU A 90 17.92 -7.02 -8.70
CA LEU A 90 17.32 -7.96 -7.74
C LEU A 90 18.36 -8.47 -6.74
N ILE A 91 18.10 -8.23 -5.45
CA ILE A 91 18.91 -8.79 -4.36
C ILE A 91 18.77 -10.32 -4.42
N LYS A 92 19.85 -11.00 -4.80
CA LYS A 92 19.91 -12.47 -4.83
C LYS A 92 19.71 -13.05 -3.43
N LYS A 93 18.46 -13.38 -3.08
CA LYS A 93 18.19 -14.42 -2.09
C LYS A 93 18.86 -15.72 -2.57
N SER A 94 19.36 -16.51 -1.63
CA SER A 94 19.72 -17.91 -1.87
C SER A 94 18.52 -18.67 -2.44
N ALA A 95 18.72 -19.49 -3.47
CA ALA A 95 17.65 -20.22 -4.13
C ALA A 95 17.02 -21.31 -3.23
N SER A 96 15.97 -20.94 -2.50
CA SER A 96 14.91 -21.85 -2.05
C SER A 96 13.90 -21.97 -3.18
N ASN A 97 13.78 -23.15 -3.79
CA ASN A 97 13.39 -23.28 -5.19
C ASN A 97 11.87 -23.37 -5.45
N GLU A 98 11.05 -22.79 -4.58
CA GLU A 98 9.58 -22.80 -4.65
C GLU A 98 9.01 -21.39 -4.42
N ASN A 99 8.07 -20.96 -5.25
CA ASN A 99 7.40 -19.67 -5.11
C ASN A 99 6.37 -19.74 -3.97
N GLU A 100 6.65 -19.12 -2.82
CA GLU A 100 5.82 -19.11 -1.60
C GLU A 100 4.43 -18.43 -1.74
N LEU A 101 3.99 -18.09 -2.96
CA LEU A 101 2.70 -17.45 -3.24
C LEU A 101 1.56 -18.47 -3.10
N ASN A 102 0.68 -18.23 -2.13
CA ASN A 102 -0.38 -19.17 -1.78
C ASN A 102 -1.56 -19.17 -2.77
N CYS A 103 -1.39 -19.86 -3.89
CA CYS A 103 -2.33 -19.89 -5.03
C CYS A 103 -3.21 -21.16 -5.06
N SER A 104 -3.40 -21.81 -3.92
CA SER A 104 -4.18 -23.06 -3.80
C SER A 104 -5.67 -22.82 -4.06
N ASN A 105 -6.23 -23.46 -5.10
CA ASN A 105 -7.64 -23.36 -5.52
C ASN A 105 -8.67 -23.99 -4.56
N GLU A 106 -8.31 -24.25 -3.30
CA GLU A 106 -9.26 -24.72 -2.30
C GLU A 106 -10.27 -23.62 -1.94
N LYS A 107 -11.53 -23.84 -2.33
CA LYS A 107 -12.69 -23.06 -1.86
C LYS A 107 -13.06 -23.43 -0.40
N SER A 108 -12.07 -23.50 0.48
CA SER A 108 -12.19 -23.90 1.89
C SER A 108 -12.75 -22.78 2.76
N SER A 109 -14.09 -22.80 2.87
CA SER A 109 -14.94 -22.03 3.80
C SER A 109 -14.93 -20.49 3.73
N LYS A 110 -16.11 -19.90 3.98
CA LYS A 110 -16.42 -18.47 3.77
C LYS A 110 -15.80 -17.50 4.80
N ASP A 111 -14.88 -17.95 5.68
CA ASP A 111 -14.74 -17.33 7.02
C ASP A 111 -13.29 -17.21 7.53
N ILE A 112 -12.36 -16.73 6.69
CA ILE A 112 -10.97 -16.45 7.10
C ILE A 112 -10.60 -14.99 6.77
N ALA A 113 -10.39 -14.19 7.82
CA ALA A 113 -10.15 -12.74 7.74
C ALA A 113 -8.99 -12.37 6.79
N SER A 114 -9.22 -11.38 5.92
CA SER A 114 -8.33 -11.11 4.77
C SER A 114 -8.06 -9.62 4.51
N PHE A 115 -6.79 -9.21 4.64
CA PHE A 115 -6.21 -7.93 4.16
C PHE A 115 -4.89 -8.03 3.31
N ARG A 116 -4.29 -9.16 2.91
CA ARG A 116 -4.79 -10.54 2.71
C ARG A 116 -3.65 -11.59 2.91
N LYS A 117 -3.90 -12.59 3.77
CA LYS A 117 -3.14 -13.85 4.11
C LYS A 117 -1.59 -13.87 4.27
N GLY A 118 -0.88 -12.74 4.21
CA GLY A 118 0.42 -12.50 4.89
C GLY A 118 1.76 -13.19 4.50
N LYS A 119 1.82 -14.37 3.85
CA LYS A 119 3.11 -15.08 3.63
C LYS A 119 4.06 -14.44 2.59
N CYS A 120 3.59 -14.11 1.38
CA CYS A 120 4.26 -13.20 0.43
C CYS A 120 4.93 -12.01 1.14
N GLN A 121 6.01 -11.45 0.57
CA GLN A 121 6.71 -10.32 1.20
C GLN A 121 5.79 -9.10 1.44
N CYS A 122 4.65 -8.98 0.73
CA CYS A 122 3.66 -7.90 0.90
C CYS A 122 2.16 -8.27 0.76
N CYS A 123 1.79 -9.23 -0.08
CA CYS A 123 0.40 -9.56 -0.42
C CYS A 123 0.24 -11.04 -0.80
N ASN A 124 -0.35 -11.86 0.06
CA ASN A 124 -0.28 -13.32 -0.09
C ASN A 124 -1.41 -13.91 -0.93
N GLU A 125 -1.62 -13.33 -2.10
CA GLU A 125 -2.63 -13.74 -3.06
C GLU A 125 -1.97 -14.10 -4.38
N CYS A 126 -2.60 -15.02 -5.12
CA CYS A 126 -2.28 -15.28 -6.52
C CYS A 126 -2.18 -13.96 -7.30
N PRO A 127 -1.18 -13.79 -8.19
CA PRO A 127 -1.08 -12.63 -9.07
C PRO A 127 -2.38 -12.29 -9.81
N GLU A 128 -3.25 -13.25 -10.12
CA GLU A 128 -4.59 -13.03 -10.70
C GLU A 128 -5.51 -12.14 -9.85
N ASN A 129 -5.30 -12.07 -8.53
CA ASN A 129 -6.08 -11.25 -7.59
C ASN A 129 -5.47 -9.87 -7.32
N TRP A 130 -4.29 -9.58 -7.87
CA TRP A 130 -3.60 -8.31 -7.65
C TRP A 130 -4.38 -7.15 -8.30
N THR A 131 -4.43 -6.00 -7.61
CA THR A 131 -5.11 -4.80 -8.11
C THR A 131 -4.13 -3.87 -8.82
N TYR A 132 -4.64 -2.74 -9.34
CA TYR A 132 -3.84 -1.65 -9.87
C TYR A 132 -2.73 -1.18 -8.89
N ALA A 133 -2.94 -1.28 -7.58
CA ALA A 133 -1.93 -0.92 -6.58
C ALA A 133 -0.73 -1.89 -6.62
N GLU A 134 -0.94 -3.21 -6.50
CA GLU A 134 0.13 -4.21 -6.53
C GLU A 134 0.90 -4.23 -7.84
N LEU A 135 0.20 -3.98 -8.96
CA LEU A 135 0.75 -4.01 -10.31
C LEU A 135 1.54 -2.73 -10.65
N TYR A 136 0.98 -1.53 -10.43
CA TYR A 136 1.56 -0.30 -10.97
C TYR A 136 2.32 0.58 -9.95
N SER A 137 2.10 0.40 -8.64
CA SER A 137 2.70 1.28 -7.61
C SER A 137 4.17 0.97 -7.31
N GLU A 138 4.99 2.02 -7.25
CA GLU A 138 6.37 2.02 -6.77
C GLU A 138 6.50 1.60 -5.30
N HIS A 139 5.46 1.82 -4.48
CA HIS A 139 5.46 1.41 -3.06
C HIS A 139 5.13 -0.07 -2.88
N TYR A 140 4.46 -0.69 -3.87
CA TYR A 140 4.12 -2.11 -3.89
C TYR A 140 5.14 -2.97 -4.66
N SER A 141 5.38 -2.66 -5.93
CA SER A 141 6.34 -3.37 -6.81
C SER A 141 6.30 -4.90 -6.65
N CYS A 142 5.10 -5.49 -6.62
CA CYS A 142 4.93 -6.87 -6.14
C CYS A 142 5.61 -7.92 -7.04
N VAL A 143 5.77 -7.64 -8.33
CA VAL A 143 6.59 -8.42 -9.27
C VAL A 143 8.03 -8.53 -8.77
N ALA A 144 8.68 -7.38 -8.51
CA ALA A 144 10.08 -7.30 -8.07
C ALA A 144 10.30 -7.95 -6.69
N ARG A 145 9.38 -7.75 -5.75
CA ARG A 145 9.51 -8.28 -4.38
C ARG A 145 9.37 -9.79 -4.29
N ASN A 146 8.60 -10.39 -5.20
CA ASN A 146 8.46 -11.85 -5.28
C ASN A 146 9.41 -12.49 -6.30
N GLY A 147 10.29 -11.70 -6.94
CA GLY A 147 11.24 -12.20 -7.94
C GLY A 147 10.57 -12.76 -9.21
N LEU A 148 9.31 -12.38 -9.48
CA LEU A 148 8.58 -12.87 -10.63
C LEU A 148 9.16 -12.31 -11.93
N LYS A 149 9.19 -13.15 -12.96
CA LYS A 149 9.55 -12.71 -14.32
C LYS A 149 8.48 -11.76 -14.85
N LEU A 150 8.93 -10.68 -15.49
CA LEU A 150 8.12 -9.83 -16.36
C LEU A 150 8.59 -10.03 -17.81
N THR A 151 7.66 -10.20 -18.74
CA THR A 151 7.91 -10.09 -20.18
C THR A 151 7.12 -8.88 -20.71
N GLN A 152 7.78 -8.00 -21.46
CA GLN A 152 7.20 -6.77 -22.02
C GLN A 152 7.02 -6.92 -23.53
N PHE A 153 5.85 -6.54 -24.03
CA PHE A 153 5.55 -6.37 -25.46
C PHE A 153 5.08 -4.93 -25.66
N SER A 154 5.80 -4.16 -26.47
CA SER A 154 5.48 -2.75 -26.73
C SER A 154 5.32 -2.53 -28.23
N VAL A 155 4.17 -1.99 -28.65
CA VAL A 155 3.85 -1.70 -30.05
C VAL A 155 3.46 -0.22 -30.23
N ASP A 156 3.89 0.39 -31.33
CA ASP A 156 3.46 1.71 -31.77
C ASP A 156 2.69 1.56 -33.08
N LEU A 157 1.38 1.88 -33.07
CA LEU A 157 0.51 1.83 -34.25
C LEU A 157 0.64 3.12 -35.09
N GLY A 158 1.52 4.05 -34.72
CA GLY A 158 1.91 5.22 -35.51
C GLY A 158 1.02 6.43 -35.31
N LYS A 159 0.36 6.89 -36.38
CA LYS A 159 -0.52 8.07 -36.41
C LYS A 159 -1.85 7.66 -37.02
N ILE A 160 -2.94 7.91 -36.28
CA ILE A 160 -4.30 7.48 -36.62
C ILE A 160 -5.23 8.70 -36.47
N SER A 161 -6.13 8.91 -37.42
CA SER A 161 -7.08 10.04 -37.43
C SER A 161 -8.37 9.71 -36.67
N VAL A 162 -9.05 10.72 -36.12
CA VAL A 162 -10.46 10.56 -35.71
C VAL A 162 -11.30 10.15 -36.92
N GLY A 163 -12.13 9.13 -36.75
CA GLY A 163 -12.90 8.45 -37.81
C GLY A 163 -12.21 7.23 -38.44
N GLU A 164 -10.93 6.98 -38.17
CA GLU A 164 -10.24 5.76 -38.63
C GLU A 164 -10.44 4.57 -37.66
N ILE A 165 -10.27 3.36 -38.18
CA ILE A 165 -10.42 2.11 -37.43
C ILE A 165 -9.08 1.72 -36.79
N VAL A 166 -9.07 1.54 -35.48
CA VAL A 166 -8.05 0.74 -34.78
C VAL A 166 -8.45 -0.73 -34.92
N ASN A 167 -7.53 -1.54 -35.41
CA ASN A 167 -7.64 -3.00 -35.41
C ASN A 167 -6.26 -3.60 -35.11
N PHE A 168 -5.96 -3.79 -33.83
CA PHE A 168 -4.75 -4.43 -33.34
C PHE A 168 -5.11 -5.76 -32.69
N SER A 169 -4.40 -6.82 -33.07
CA SER A 169 -4.50 -8.14 -32.44
C SER A 169 -3.18 -8.48 -31.76
N SER A 170 -3.29 -9.18 -30.63
CA SER A 170 -2.21 -9.97 -30.04
C SER A 170 -1.84 -11.11 -31.00
N ASN A 171 -0.83 -10.88 -31.85
CA ASN A 171 -0.26 -11.89 -32.75
C ASN A 171 0.26 -13.12 -31.97
N GLU A 172 0.59 -14.20 -32.69
CA GLU A 172 1.22 -15.44 -32.16
C GLU A 172 2.51 -15.21 -31.34
N GLU A 173 3.07 -14.00 -31.37
CA GLU A 173 4.21 -13.56 -30.56
C GLU A 173 3.88 -13.39 -29.05
N ILE A 174 2.61 -13.14 -28.69
CA ILE A 174 2.18 -12.98 -27.29
C ILE A 174 1.80 -14.36 -26.72
N PRO A 175 2.49 -14.87 -25.66
CA PRO A 175 2.30 -16.25 -25.20
C PRO A 175 0.97 -16.60 -24.51
N THR A 176 0.01 -15.69 -24.43
CA THR A 176 -1.31 -15.93 -23.84
C THR A 176 -2.38 -15.07 -24.52
N ASN A 177 -3.61 -15.56 -24.52
CA ASN A 177 -4.79 -14.91 -25.07
C ASN A 177 -5.92 -14.76 -24.03
N GLU A 178 -5.58 -14.69 -22.73
CA GLU A 178 -6.52 -14.33 -21.66
C GLU A 178 -5.84 -13.56 -20.51
N GLY A 179 -6.65 -12.96 -19.64
CA GLY A 179 -6.26 -12.32 -18.39
C GLY A 179 -5.88 -10.84 -18.47
N PHE A 180 -5.85 -10.22 -19.64
CA PHE A 180 -5.44 -8.81 -19.78
C PHE A 180 -6.46 -7.81 -19.19
N ASN A 181 -7.74 -8.19 -19.03
CA ASN A 181 -8.77 -7.38 -18.36
C ASN A 181 -8.64 -7.36 -16.82
N GLN A 182 -7.57 -7.92 -16.25
CA GLN A 182 -7.32 -7.85 -14.81
C GLN A 182 -7.26 -6.39 -14.32
N CYS A 183 -6.36 -5.58 -14.88
CA CYS A 183 -6.14 -4.17 -14.53
C CYS A 183 -5.65 -3.31 -15.73
N PRO A 184 -6.36 -3.25 -16.88
CA PRO A 184 -5.99 -2.44 -18.03
C PRO A 184 -6.22 -0.93 -17.80
N THR A 185 -5.42 -0.06 -18.44
CA THR A 185 -5.54 1.40 -18.32
C THR A 185 -6.59 1.97 -19.28
N LEU A 186 -7.83 1.48 -19.22
CA LEU A 186 -8.90 1.76 -20.20
C LEU A 186 -9.22 3.26 -20.35
N VAL A 187 -9.13 4.03 -19.25
CA VAL A 187 -9.27 5.51 -19.26
C VAL A 187 -8.29 6.24 -20.20
N ARG A 188 -7.24 5.58 -20.68
CA ARG A 188 -6.28 6.11 -21.66
C ARG A 188 -6.67 5.85 -23.12
N LEU A 189 -7.67 5.02 -23.40
CA LEU A 189 -8.18 4.82 -24.76
C LEU A 189 -9.04 6.03 -25.21
N PRO A 190 -9.12 6.31 -26.52
CA PRO A 190 -10.11 7.24 -27.06
C PRO A 190 -11.52 6.61 -27.02
N PRO A 191 -12.60 7.41 -27.04
CA PRO A 191 -13.95 6.88 -27.21
C PRO A 191 -14.07 6.09 -28.54
N GLY A 192 -14.97 5.11 -28.57
CA GLY A 192 -15.20 4.22 -29.72
C GLY A 192 -14.21 3.04 -29.89
N VAL A 193 -13.08 3.00 -29.16
CA VAL A 193 -12.10 1.89 -29.19
C VAL A 193 -12.27 0.98 -27.97
N ASN A 194 -12.54 -0.30 -28.22
CA ASN A 194 -12.73 -1.33 -27.20
C ASN A 194 -11.47 -2.18 -27.01
N PHE A 195 -11.30 -2.75 -25.81
CA PHE A 195 -10.24 -3.68 -25.45
C PHE A 195 -10.84 -5.02 -24.97
N PHE A 196 -10.15 -6.12 -25.27
CA PHE A 196 -10.62 -7.48 -24.99
C PHE A 196 -9.59 -8.25 -24.15
N ASP A 197 -10.04 -9.33 -23.48
CA ASP A 197 -9.21 -10.05 -22.50
C ASP A 197 -8.03 -10.80 -23.12
N ASP A 198 -8.05 -10.98 -24.45
CA ASP A 198 -6.98 -11.55 -25.27
C ASP A 198 -5.82 -10.58 -25.53
N GLY A 199 -6.02 -9.27 -25.32
CA GLY A 199 -5.04 -8.24 -25.62
C GLY A 199 -5.33 -7.46 -26.92
N SER A 200 -6.40 -7.77 -27.64
CA SER A 200 -6.80 -7.04 -28.85
C SER A 200 -7.46 -5.69 -28.57
N LEU A 201 -7.31 -4.75 -29.52
CA LEU A 201 -7.96 -3.44 -29.54
C LEU A 201 -8.70 -3.27 -30.86
N THR A 202 -10.03 -3.09 -30.81
CA THR A 202 -10.83 -2.85 -32.02
C THR A 202 -11.88 -1.75 -31.83
N GLY A 203 -12.05 -0.92 -32.87
CA GLY A 203 -13.08 0.13 -32.89
C GLY A 203 -12.73 1.31 -33.78
N VAL A 204 -13.59 2.33 -33.79
CA VAL A 204 -13.35 3.60 -34.50
C VAL A 204 -12.88 4.63 -33.48
N ILE A 205 -11.89 5.45 -33.83
CA ILE A 205 -11.48 6.57 -32.97
C ILE A 205 -12.54 7.67 -33.08
N ASN A 206 -13.34 7.86 -32.03
CA ASN A 206 -14.26 9.00 -31.92
C ASN A 206 -13.57 10.22 -31.28
N PHE A 207 -14.25 11.37 -31.36
CA PHE A 207 -13.79 12.62 -30.72
C PHE A 207 -13.68 12.46 -29.19
N ASP A 208 -12.55 12.85 -28.62
CA ASP A 208 -12.28 12.82 -27.18
C ASP A 208 -12.31 14.26 -26.61
N PRO A 209 -13.40 14.69 -25.95
CA PRO A 209 -13.55 16.05 -25.44
C PRO A 209 -12.69 16.35 -24.20
N TYR A 210 -11.96 15.38 -23.67
CA TYR A 210 -11.03 15.56 -22.55
C TYR A 210 -9.58 15.77 -23.03
N ARG A 211 -9.33 15.92 -24.34
CA ARG A 211 -7.98 15.99 -24.93
C ARG A 211 -7.84 17.08 -25.99
N GLU A 212 -6.59 17.40 -26.30
CA GLU A 212 -6.19 18.39 -27.31
C GLU A 212 -6.40 17.86 -28.74
N LYS A 213 -6.13 18.70 -29.76
CA LYS A 213 -6.38 18.41 -31.18
C LYS A 213 -5.51 17.28 -31.77
N GLU A 214 -4.29 17.13 -31.24
CA GLU A 214 -3.44 15.94 -31.46
C GLU A 214 -2.96 15.46 -30.07
N TYR A 215 -2.91 14.15 -29.84
CA TYR A 215 -2.44 13.58 -28.56
C TYR A 215 -1.87 12.17 -28.70
N ARG A 216 -0.97 11.78 -27.77
CA ARG A 216 -0.49 10.40 -27.66
C ARG A 216 -1.44 9.56 -26.80
N VAL A 217 -1.66 8.32 -27.20
CA VAL A 217 -2.19 7.22 -26.38
C VAL A 217 -1.02 6.36 -25.92
N GLU A 218 -0.98 6.05 -24.62
CA GLU A 218 -0.05 5.08 -24.02
C GLU A 218 -0.87 4.09 -23.19
N PHE A 219 -1.58 3.20 -23.87
CA PHE A 219 -2.39 2.16 -23.23
C PHE A 219 -1.51 1.03 -22.70
N VAL A 220 -1.86 0.50 -21.53
CA VAL A 220 -1.17 -0.61 -20.88
C VAL A 220 -2.20 -1.64 -20.39
N ALA A 221 -1.93 -2.90 -20.65
CA ALA A 221 -2.61 -4.03 -20.02
C ALA A 221 -1.58 -5.01 -19.43
N VAL A 222 -2.00 -5.79 -18.44
CA VAL A 222 -1.16 -6.80 -17.80
C VAL A 222 -1.97 -8.07 -17.63
N SER A 223 -1.52 -9.17 -18.25
CA SER A 223 -2.00 -10.51 -17.92
C SER A 223 -1.02 -11.15 -16.94
N THR A 224 -1.56 -11.64 -15.83
CA THR A 224 -0.78 -12.40 -14.85
C THR A 224 -0.90 -13.91 -15.05
N LYS A 225 -1.59 -14.40 -16.08
CA LYS A 225 -1.93 -15.83 -16.22
C LYS A 225 -0.74 -16.77 -16.17
N GLU A 226 0.30 -16.45 -16.90
CA GLU A 226 1.55 -17.22 -16.96
C GLU A 226 2.57 -16.86 -15.85
N TRP A 227 2.14 -16.23 -14.74
CA TRP A 227 3.04 -15.74 -13.66
C TRP A 227 3.98 -16.82 -13.08
N ASN A 228 3.52 -18.07 -13.07
CA ASN A 228 4.25 -19.22 -12.53
C ASN A 228 5.17 -19.88 -13.58
N ASN A 229 5.00 -19.55 -14.86
CA ASN A 229 5.78 -20.11 -15.96
C ASN A 229 7.08 -19.32 -16.11
N ASN A 230 8.19 -19.89 -15.62
CA ASN A 230 9.51 -19.24 -15.64
C ASN A 230 10.00 -18.85 -17.05
N SER A 231 9.43 -19.41 -18.13
CA SER A 231 9.74 -19.00 -19.51
C SER A 231 8.97 -17.76 -19.97
N ILE A 232 7.84 -17.42 -19.34
CA ILE A 232 6.95 -16.30 -19.72
C ILE A 232 6.82 -15.29 -18.57
N GLY A 233 6.24 -15.70 -17.44
CA GLY A 233 5.97 -14.84 -16.29
C GLY A 233 4.74 -13.95 -16.49
N ILE A 234 4.73 -12.81 -15.79
CA ILE A 234 3.69 -11.79 -15.97
C ILE A 234 3.94 -11.08 -17.30
N ILE A 235 2.91 -10.96 -18.13
CA ILE A 235 2.98 -10.30 -19.44
C ILE A 235 2.46 -8.87 -19.32
N ARG A 236 3.27 -7.89 -19.71
CA ARG A 236 2.86 -6.49 -19.89
C ARG A 236 2.76 -6.19 -21.38
N LEU A 237 1.57 -5.78 -21.81
CA LEU A 237 1.30 -5.25 -23.14
C LEU A 237 1.23 -3.73 -23.06
N GLU A 238 2.03 -3.04 -23.88
CA GLU A 238 1.96 -1.59 -24.10
C GLU A 238 1.56 -1.32 -25.55
N VAL A 239 0.46 -0.59 -25.76
CA VAL A 239 0.04 -0.12 -27.08
C VAL A 239 0.07 1.39 -27.09
N SER A 240 0.76 1.98 -28.05
CA SER A 240 0.79 3.43 -28.23
C SER A 240 0.50 3.84 -29.67
N PHE A 241 -0.01 5.05 -29.83
CA PHE A 241 -0.26 5.70 -31.12
C PHE A 241 -0.55 7.18 -30.90
N ASN A 242 -0.51 7.97 -31.96
CA ASN A 242 -0.81 9.40 -31.93
C ASN A 242 -2.15 9.65 -32.64
N VAL A 243 -3.15 10.11 -31.89
CA VAL A 243 -4.46 10.49 -32.42
C VAL A 243 -4.41 11.92 -32.93
N VAL A 244 -4.98 12.15 -34.11
CA VAL A 244 -4.97 13.47 -34.75
C VAL A 244 -6.32 13.83 -35.37
N GLY A 245 -6.53 15.14 -35.59
CA GLY A 245 -7.82 15.63 -36.05
C GLY A 245 -8.90 15.48 -34.97
N ASN A 246 -8.52 15.54 -33.69
CA ASN A 246 -9.45 15.52 -32.56
C ASN A 246 -10.19 16.86 -32.46
N GLU A 247 -11.09 17.08 -33.41
CA GLU A 247 -11.96 18.24 -33.51
C GLU A 247 -13.42 17.83 -33.24
N PRO A 248 -14.21 18.70 -32.59
CA PRO A 248 -15.59 18.40 -32.23
C PRO A 248 -16.45 18.24 -33.49
N THR A 249 -17.34 17.23 -33.47
CA THR A 249 -18.35 17.09 -34.52
C THR A 249 -19.33 18.27 -34.47
N LYS A 250 -20.03 18.56 -35.56
CA LYS A 250 -21.05 19.63 -35.63
C LYS A 250 -22.23 19.45 -34.67
N GLU A 251 -22.36 18.25 -34.10
CA GLU A 251 -23.43 17.86 -33.19
C GLU A 251 -22.97 17.90 -31.73
N PHE A 252 -21.67 17.98 -31.46
CA PHE A 252 -21.12 18.00 -30.10
C PHE A 252 -21.13 19.41 -29.49
N ASN A 253 -21.90 19.60 -28.41
CA ASN A 253 -22.01 20.86 -27.70
C ASN A 253 -20.89 21.04 -26.65
N ILE A 254 -19.79 21.69 -27.06
CA ILE A 254 -18.63 21.98 -26.21
C ILE A 254 -18.99 22.79 -24.97
N ASP A 255 -19.85 23.81 -25.11
CA ASP A 255 -20.23 24.70 -24.02
C ASP A 255 -21.05 23.96 -22.96
N GLN A 256 -21.95 23.07 -23.38
CA GLN A 256 -22.69 22.19 -22.47
C GLN A 256 -21.76 21.21 -21.77
N PHE A 257 -20.87 20.52 -22.49
CA PHE A 257 -19.91 19.59 -21.90
C PHE A 257 -19.02 20.30 -20.87
N THR A 258 -18.49 21.48 -21.21
CA THR A 258 -17.67 22.30 -20.30
C THR A 258 -18.45 22.72 -19.05
N LEU A 259 -19.70 23.12 -19.21
CA LEU A 259 -20.59 23.46 -18.10
C LEU A 259 -20.90 22.23 -17.21
N GLU A 260 -21.02 21.03 -17.78
CA GLU A 260 -21.21 19.78 -17.05
C GLU A 260 -19.94 19.38 -16.28
N GLN A 261 -18.75 19.48 -16.88
CA GLN A 261 -17.47 19.25 -16.18
C GLN A 261 -17.28 20.25 -15.03
N VAL A 262 -17.64 21.53 -15.21
CA VAL A 262 -17.59 22.55 -14.14
C VAL A 262 -18.58 22.23 -13.02
N LYS A 263 -19.82 21.82 -13.32
CA LYS A 263 -20.79 21.38 -12.30
C LYS A 263 -20.26 20.17 -11.51
N ALA A 264 -19.70 19.18 -12.18
CA ALA A 264 -19.13 18.00 -11.55
C ALA A 264 -17.94 18.36 -10.64
N ARG A 265 -17.00 19.18 -11.12
CA ARG A 265 -15.87 19.68 -10.32
C ARG A 265 -16.33 20.41 -9.06
N ASN A 266 -17.24 21.37 -9.20
CA ASN A 266 -17.75 22.15 -8.06
C ASN A 266 -18.44 21.26 -7.01
N TYR A 267 -19.10 20.17 -7.44
CA TYR A 267 -19.71 19.19 -6.54
C TYR A 267 -18.65 18.33 -5.82
N ALA A 268 -17.59 17.91 -6.52
CA ALA A 268 -16.45 17.20 -5.92
C ALA A 268 -15.67 18.09 -4.93
N GLU A 269 -15.46 19.36 -5.27
CA GLU A 269 -14.88 20.37 -4.38
C GLU A 269 -15.71 20.52 -3.10
N GLY A 270 -17.03 20.67 -3.21
CA GLY A 270 -17.96 20.72 -2.07
C GLY A 270 -17.88 19.47 -1.18
N ILE A 271 -17.89 18.27 -1.77
CA ILE A 271 -17.74 17.02 -1.00
C ILE A 271 -16.38 16.97 -0.28
N THR A 272 -15.27 17.32 -0.94
CA THR A 272 -13.96 17.35 -0.29
C THR A 272 -13.74 18.53 0.65
N HIS A 273 -14.62 19.54 0.65
CA HIS A 273 -14.70 20.57 1.69
C HIS A 273 -15.35 20.00 2.94
N ASN A 274 -16.57 19.44 2.81
CA ASN A 274 -17.30 18.79 3.90
C ASN A 274 -16.43 17.72 4.60
N LEU A 275 -15.73 16.88 3.84
CA LEU A 275 -14.83 15.83 4.36
C LEU A 275 -13.64 16.38 5.17
N LYS A 276 -13.21 17.63 4.93
CA LYS A 276 -12.18 18.31 5.75
C LYS A 276 -12.79 18.90 7.00
N GLU A 277 -13.98 19.52 6.91
CA GLU A 277 -14.70 20.03 8.07
C GLU A 277 -15.03 18.91 9.08
N ILE A 278 -15.60 17.79 8.61
CA ILE A 278 -15.89 16.61 9.45
C ILE A 278 -14.62 16.08 10.13
N TRP A 279 -13.48 16.09 9.43
CA TRP A 279 -12.19 15.67 10.01
C TRP A 279 -11.67 16.67 11.05
N ASN A 280 -11.85 17.98 10.83
CA ASN A 280 -11.48 19.02 11.78
C ASN A 280 -12.35 18.96 13.06
N GLU A 281 -13.66 18.73 12.91
CA GLU A 281 -14.57 18.54 14.05
C GLU A 281 -14.18 17.33 14.91
N TRP A 282 -13.68 16.27 14.27
CA TRP A 282 -13.10 15.12 14.98
C TRP A 282 -11.76 15.46 15.66
N GLU A 283 -10.84 16.17 14.99
CA GLU A 283 -9.57 16.62 15.61
C GLU A 283 -9.80 17.60 16.79
N CYS A 284 -10.88 18.37 16.76
CA CYS A 284 -11.35 19.21 17.88
C CYS A 284 -12.05 18.42 19.00
N GLY A 285 -12.45 17.17 18.76
CA GLY A 285 -13.18 16.33 19.72
C GLY A 285 -14.69 16.63 19.81
N ASN A 286 -15.26 17.34 18.83
CA ASN A 286 -16.70 17.67 18.78
C ASN A 286 -17.57 16.48 18.34
N VAL A 287 -16.98 15.52 17.62
CA VAL A 287 -17.62 14.27 17.16
C VAL A 287 -16.75 13.05 17.46
N ASP A 288 -17.36 11.91 17.78
CA ASP A 288 -16.64 10.68 18.05
C ASP A 288 -16.25 9.91 16.76
N ASN A 289 -15.38 8.90 16.89
CA ASN A 289 -14.92 8.09 15.76
C ASN A 289 -16.06 7.44 14.96
N LEU A 290 -17.15 7.00 15.61
CA LEU A 290 -18.22 6.25 14.97
C LEU A 290 -19.09 7.17 14.10
N GLU A 291 -19.50 8.31 14.64
CA GLU A 291 -20.29 9.29 13.88
C GLU A 291 -19.43 9.93 12.77
N THR A 292 -18.15 10.23 13.06
CA THR A 292 -17.19 10.71 12.04
C THR A 292 -17.10 9.74 10.86
N CYS A 293 -16.88 8.45 11.12
CA CYS A 293 -16.86 7.42 10.06
C CYS A 293 -18.18 7.36 9.28
N LYS A 294 -19.31 7.32 9.99
CA LYS A 294 -20.66 7.24 9.41
C LYS A 294 -20.97 8.40 8.47
N ILE A 295 -20.57 9.63 8.82
CA ILE A 295 -20.75 10.80 7.94
C ILE A 295 -19.74 10.76 6.78
N MET A 296 -18.45 10.48 7.05
CA MET A 296 -17.43 10.45 5.99
C MET A 296 -17.69 9.39 4.92
N ILE A 297 -18.13 8.17 5.29
CA ILE A 297 -18.51 7.12 4.32
C ILE A 297 -19.62 7.64 3.40
N LYS A 298 -20.66 8.26 3.96
CA LYS A 298 -21.80 8.80 3.20
C LYS A 298 -21.41 9.93 2.23
N GLU A 299 -20.41 10.73 2.55
CA GLU A 299 -19.89 11.75 1.64
C GLU A 299 -18.99 11.14 0.55
N LEU A 300 -18.16 10.13 0.88
CA LEU A 300 -17.36 9.39 -0.11
C LEU A 300 -18.22 8.57 -1.08
N ASP A 301 -19.37 8.07 -0.64
CA ASP A 301 -20.39 7.46 -1.51
C ASP A 301 -20.86 8.39 -2.63
N LYS A 302 -21.04 9.68 -2.32
CA LYS A 302 -21.40 10.69 -3.34
C LYS A 302 -20.26 10.93 -4.30
N LEU A 303 -19.03 11.03 -3.79
CA LEU A 303 -17.84 11.25 -4.61
C LEU A 303 -17.60 10.06 -5.54
N ARG A 304 -17.71 8.82 -5.04
CA ARG A 304 -17.66 7.62 -5.89
C ARG A 304 -18.71 7.67 -6.99
N LYS A 305 -19.98 7.92 -6.67
CA LYS A 305 -21.07 7.97 -7.66
C LYS A 305 -20.91 9.10 -8.68
N LEU A 306 -20.30 10.22 -8.29
CA LEU A 306 -19.92 11.27 -9.22
C LEU A 306 -18.84 10.78 -10.21
N LEU A 307 -17.84 10.05 -9.74
CA LEU A 307 -16.73 9.55 -10.56
C LEU A 307 -17.08 8.29 -11.35
N GLU A 308 -18.08 7.52 -10.93
CA GLU A 308 -18.70 6.47 -11.76
C GLU A 308 -19.37 7.09 -13.00
N ASN A 309 -19.99 8.27 -12.87
CA ASN A 309 -20.60 9.01 -13.98
C ASN A 309 -19.59 9.88 -14.78
N HIS A 310 -18.52 10.35 -14.14
CA HIS A 310 -17.51 11.23 -14.75
C HIS A 310 -16.08 10.71 -14.46
N PRO A 311 -15.70 9.51 -14.93
CA PRO A 311 -14.46 8.86 -14.50
C PRO A 311 -13.18 9.59 -14.93
N ARG A 312 -13.25 10.39 -16.00
CA ARG A 312 -12.14 11.19 -16.54
C ARG A 312 -12.14 12.65 -16.05
N LEU A 313 -13.03 13.03 -15.12
CA LEU A 313 -13.09 14.36 -14.50
C LEU A 313 -11.73 14.76 -13.94
N ASP A 314 -11.22 15.91 -14.37
CA ASP A 314 -9.92 16.48 -13.97
C ASP A 314 -8.78 15.45 -13.98
N LYS A 315 -8.71 14.68 -15.07
CA LYS A 315 -7.71 13.61 -15.31
C LYS A 315 -7.63 12.56 -14.20
N GLY A 316 -8.70 12.37 -13.42
CA GLY A 316 -8.78 11.39 -12.34
C GLY A 316 -8.18 11.83 -11.01
N ILE A 317 -7.83 13.12 -10.81
CA ILE A 317 -7.35 13.64 -9.51
C ILE A 317 -8.31 13.31 -8.36
N TRP A 318 -9.61 13.26 -8.65
CA TRP A 318 -10.66 12.95 -7.69
C TRP A 318 -10.67 11.48 -7.23
N TRP A 319 -10.16 10.52 -8.03
CA TRP A 319 -9.93 9.15 -7.56
C TRP A 319 -8.81 9.09 -6.52
N SER A 320 -7.75 9.89 -6.73
CA SER A 320 -6.69 10.09 -5.72
C SER A 320 -7.22 10.73 -4.43
N GLN A 321 -8.17 11.67 -4.52
CA GLN A 321 -8.85 12.22 -3.33
C GLN A 321 -9.74 11.16 -2.65
N LEU A 322 -10.57 10.44 -3.41
CA LEU A 322 -11.48 9.39 -2.89
C LEU A 322 -10.72 8.37 -2.06
N GLY A 323 -9.65 7.77 -2.61
CA GLY A 323 -8.82 6.81 -1.87
C GLY A 323 -8.02 7.45 -0.72
N GLY A 324 -7.58 8.71 -0.86
CA GLY A 324 -6.92 9.47 0.20
C GLY A 324 -7.81 9.73 1.43
N PHE A 325 -9.10 10.01 1.21
CA PHE A 325 -10.06 10.18 2.32
C PHE A 325 -10.51 8.86 2.95
N HIS A 326 -10.57 7.74 2.21
CA HIS A 326 -10.79 6.42 2.82
C HIS A 326 -9.68 6.08 3.85
N MET A 327 -8.45 6.57 3.64
CA MET A 327 -7.33 6.43 4.59
C MET A 327 -7.53 7.25 5.87
N ASN A 328 -8.30 8.34 5.84
CA ASN A 328 -8.72 9.04 7.06
C ASN A 328 -9.65 8.15 7.90
N ILE A 329 -10.67 7.55 7.28
CA ILE A 329 -11.60 6.63 7.96
C ILE A 329 -10.87 5.40 8.51
N HIS A 330 -9.88 4.87 7.78
CA HIS A 330 -9.05 3.76 8.26
C HIS A 330 -8.23 4.10 9.52
N LYS A 331 -7.82 5.37 9.74
CA LYS A 331 -7.19 5.79 11.01
C LYS A 331 -8.13 5.66 12.21
N LEU A 332 -9.44 5.76 11.98
CA LEU A 332 -10.51 5.67 12.98
C LEU A 332 -10.95 4.21 13.26
N LEU A 333 -10.15 3.24 12.78
CA LEU A 333 -10.31 1.79 12.98
C LEU A 333 -11.44 1.14 12.18
N GLU A 334 -11.87 1.76 11.08
CA GLU A 334 -12.66 1.08 10.05
C GLU A 334 -11.77 0.25 9.10
N ASN A 335 -12.38 -0.79 8.54
CA ASN A 335 -11.74 -1.68 7.58
C ASN A 335 -11.95 -1.19 6.13
N THR A 336 -11.45 0.02 5.83
CA THR A 336 -11.56 0.68 4.51
C THR A 336 -10.26 0.68 3.72
N LEU A 337 -9.26 -0.11 4.12
CA LEU A 337 -7.92 -0.10 3.52
C LEU A 337 -7.92 -0.60 2.08
N PHE A 338 -8.76 -1.59 1.76
CA PHE A 338 -8.89 -2.14 0.41
C PHE A 338 -9.43 -1.08 -0.57
N GLU A 339 -10.41 -0.29 -0.13
CA GLU A 339 -11.00 0.82 -0.85
C GLU A 339 -9.97 1.94 -1.10
N CYS A 340 -9.10 2.23 -0.12
CA CYS A 340 -7.96 3.14 -0.33
C CYS A 340 -7.09 2.65 -1.49
N GLU A 341 -6.67 1.39 -1.43
CA GLU A 341 -5.71 0.78 -2.36
C GLU A 341 -6.30 0.64 -3.77
N LEU A 342 -7.58 0.27 -3.87
CA LEU A 342 -8.32 0.15 -5.12
C LEU A 342 -8.43 1.49 -5.86
N TYR A 343 -8.92 2.55 -5.20
CA TYR A 343 -9.12 3.85 -5.83
C TYR A 343 -7.80 4.59 -6.10
N LEU A 344 -6.81 4.50 -5.20
CA LEU A 344 -5.47 5.08 -5.44
C LEU A 344 -4.73 4.32 -6.54
N GLY A 345 -4.86 2.98 -6.59
CA GLY A 345 -4.32 2.18 -7.68
C GLY A 345 -4.95 2.57 -9.02
N TYR A 346 -6.28 2.72 -9.07
CA TYR A 346 -6.99 3.17 -10.27
C TYR A 346 -6.54 4.57 -10.71
N ALA A 347 -6.24 5.47 -9.78
CA ALA A 347 -5.70 6.80 -10.11
C ALA A 347 -4.35 6.75 -10.85
N LEU A 348 -3.55 5.67 -10.71
CA LEU A 348 -2.32 5.47 -11.52
C LEU A 348 -2.62 5.22 -13.01
N THR A 349 -3.84 4.77 -13.34
CA THR A 349 -4.22 4.46 -14.73
C THR A 349 -4.35 5.68 -15.62
N PHE A 350 -4.52 6.89 -15.09
CA PHE A 350 -4.76 8.09 -15.90
C PHE A 350 -3.53 8.62 -16.63
N GLY A 351 -2.32 8.28 -16.17
CA GLY A 351 -1.06 8.70 -16.81
C GLY A 351 -0.62 10.14 -16.50
N ASP A 352 -1.43 10.93 -15.81
CA ASP A 352 -1.05 12.27 -15.35
C ASP A 352 -0.05 12.22 -14.17
N SER A 353 1.00 13.06 -14.24
CA SER A 353 2.12 13.06 -13.29
C SER A 353 1.75 13.57 -11.89
N GLU A 354 0.83 14.54 -11.78
CA GLU A 354 0.36 15.06 -10.49
C GLU A 354 -0.60 14.07 -9.83
N VAL A 355 -1.52 13.50 -10.60
CA VAL A 355 -2.44 12.45 -10.10
C VAL A 355 -1.64 11.24 -9.60
N ARG A 356 -0.62 10.80 -10.35
CA ARG A 356 0.30 9.73 -9.97
C ARG A 356 1.11 10.05 -8.71
N LEU A 357 1.65 11.27 -8.59
CA LEU A 357 2.38 11.71 -7.40
C LEU A 357 1.51 11.69 -6.14
N ILE A 358 0.25 12.15 -6.24
CA ILE A 358 -0.70 12.12 -5.14
C ILE A 358 -1.08 10.67 -4.79
N ALA A 359 -1.29 9.82 -5.80
CA ALA A 359 -1.62 8.41 -5.62
C ALA A 359 -0.51 7.65 -4.89
N GLU A 360 0.73 7.67 -5.42
CA GLU A 360 1.88 6.98 -4.85
C GLU A 360 2.17 7.43 -3.39
N LYS A 361 2.10 8.75 -3.12
CA LYS A 361 2.28 9.31 -1.77
C LYS A 361 1.26 8.75 -0.75
N ASN A 362 0.02 8.50 -1.16
CA ASN A 362 -0.99 7.89 -0.29
C ASN A 362 -0.83 6.35 -0.24
N LEU A 363 -0.41 5.72 -1.33
CA LEU A 363 -0.10 4.29 -1.40
C LEU A 363 1.11 3.91 -0.53
N GLU A 364 2.05 4.83 -0.27
CA GLU A 364 3.07 4.64 0.77
C GLU A 364 2.43 4.40 2.14
N GLY A 365 1.44 5.24 2.50
CA GLY A 365 0.66 5.11 3.72
C GLY A 365 -0.12 3.79 3.76
N CYS A 366 -0.84 3.47 2.68
CA CYS A 366 -1.59 2.21 2.55
C CYS A 366 -0.68 0.99 2.73
N TYR A 367 0.46 0.97 2.04
CA TYR A 367 1.43 -0.12 2.11
C TYR A 367 1.97 -0.34 3.54
N GLN A 368 2.33 0.73 4.25
CA GLN A 368 2.77 0.59 5.66
C GLN A 368 1.62 0.15 6.59
N LYS A 369 0.37 0.55 6.31
CA LYS A 369 -0.81 0.06 7.05
C LYS A 369 -1.06 -1.42 6.79
N ARG A 370 -0.99 -1.86 5.53
CA ARG A 370 -1.13 -3.27 5.12
C ARG A 370 -0.07 -4.15 5.78
N LEU A 371 1.18 -3.69 5.89
CA LEU A 371 2.24 -4.38 6.64
C LEU A 371 1.93 -4.50 8.15
N LEU A 372 1.44 -3.43 8.78
CA LEU A 372 1.09 -3.41 10.21
C LEU A 372 -0.10 -4.32 10.53
N GLU A 373 -1.14 -4.25 9.71
CA GLU A 373 -2.26 -5.19 9.77
C GLU A 373 -1.75 -6.63 9.51
N THR A 374 -0.87 -6.85 8.53
CA THR A 374 -0.26 -8.18 8.31
C THR A 374 0.41 -8.75 9.55
N ALA A 375 1.20 -7.95 10.28
CA ALA A 375 1.74 -8.35 11.57
C ALA A 375 0.64 -8.70 12.60
N ARG A 376 -0.51 -8.01 12.57
CA ARG A 376 -1.67 -8.23 13.47
C ARG A 376 -2.42 -9.55 13.21
N PHE A 377 -2.81 -9.92 11.98
CA PHE A 377 -3.46 -11.24 11.80
C PHE A 377 -2.47 -12.38 11.98
N MET A 378 -1.20 -12.22 11.58
CA MET A 378 -0.19 -13.26 11.86
C MET A 378 0.00 -13.43 13.38
N TRP A 379 0.01 -12.34 14.16
CA TRP A 379 -0.02 -12.40 15.61
C TRP A 379 -1.28 -13.10 16.17
N ILE A 380 -2.47 -12.73 15.70
CA ILE A 380 -3.74 -13.37 16.09
C ILE A 380 -3.74 -14.87 15.75
N GLU A 381 -3.18 -15.26 14.61
CA GLU A 381 -3.08 -16.67 14.20
C GLU A 381 -2.09 -17.45 15.08
N GLY A 382 -0.89 -16.89 15.34
CA GLY A 382 0.06 -17.47 16.29
C GLY A 382 -0.54 -17.63 17.70
N ILE A 383 -1.41 -16.71 18.13
CA ILE A 383 -2.15 -16.80 19.39
C ILE A 383 -3.18 -17.95 19.38
N LYS A 384 -3.88 -18.23 18.27
CA LYS A 384 -4.71 -19.45 18.15
C LYS A 384 -3.86 -20.71 18.20
N ILE A 385 -2.74 -20.72 17.50
CA ILE A 385 -1.79 -21.85 17.44
C ILE A 385 -1.17 -22.12 18.84
N MET A 386 -1.00 -21.09 19.69
CA MET A 386 -0.69 -21.25 21.12
C MET A 386 -1.83 -21.90 21.93
N LEU A 387 -3.10 -21.56 21.65
CA LEU A 387 -4.26 -22.19 22.31
C LEU A 387 -4.41 -23.68 21.92
N ASP A 388 -4.08 -24.04 20.67
CA ASP A 388 -3.94 -25.44 20.22
C ASP A 388 -2.75 -26.17 20.87
N GLY A 389 -1.90 -25.48 21.65
CA GLY A 389 -0.69 -26.03 22.27
C GLY A 389 0.49 -26.26 21.33
N LYS A 390 0.46 -25.71 20.11
CA LYS A 390 1.48 -25.91 19.06
C LYS A 390 2.58 -24.85 19.14
N TRP A 391 3.25 -24.76 20.29
CA TRP A 391 4.12 -23.63 20.66
C TRP A 391 5.22 -23.29 19.64
N ILE A 392 5.81 -24.27 18.95
CA ILE A 392 6.88 -24.01 17.97
C ILE A 392 6.36 -23.41 16.66
N GLU A 393 5.22 -23.87 16.16
CA GLU A 393 4.54 -23.31 14.97
C GLU A 393 4.13 -21.85 15.24
N ALA A 394 3.65 -21.55 16.45
CA ALA A 394 3.35 -20.18 16.85
C ALA A 394 4.61 -19.28 16.84
N VAL A 395 5.78 -19.79 17.28
CA VAL A 395 7.05 -19.03 17.24
C VAL A 395 7.44 -18.67 15.82
N GLU A 396 7.36 -19.61 14.87
CA GLU A 396 7.67 -19.36 13.46
C GLU A 396 6.74 -18.28 12.86
N ILE A 397 5.46 -18.30 13.23
CA ILE A 397 4.47 -17.29 12.83
C ILE A 397 4.78 -15.93 13.48
N PHE A 398 5.23 -15.87 14.74
CA PHE A 398 5.61 -14.61 15.40
C PHE A 398 6.91 -14.02 14.85
N GLU A 399 7.92 -14.84 14.53
CA GLU A 399 9.14 -14.39 13.84
C GLU A 399 8.79 -13.75 12.49
N GLN A 400 7.92 -14.41 11.71
CA GLN A 400 7.41 -13.85 10.46
C GLN A 400 6.64 -12.55 10.70
N ALA A 401 5.70 -12.51 11.66
CA ALA A 401 4.92 -11.31 11.99
C ALA A 401 5.82 -10.12 12.39
N ALA A 402 6.86 -10.37 13.18
CA ALA A 402 7.85 -9.36 13.56
C ALA A 402 8.69 -8.88 12.35
N SER A 403 8.89 -9.72 11.34
CA SER A 403 9.69 -9.40 10.14
C SER A 403 8.98 -8.46 9.15
N LYS A 404 7.64 -8.42 9.11
CA LYS A 404 6.84 -7.62 8.16
C LYS A 404 6.88 -6.11 8.43
N LYS A 405 7.78 -5.61 9.29
CA LYS A 405 7.57 -4.38 10.06
C LYS A 405 8.58 -3.26 9.74
N ASN A 406 8.22 -2.35 8.85
CA ASN A 406 8.96 -1.11 8.55
C ASN A 406 8.27 0.16 9.11
N GLY A 407 7.52 0.02 10.19
CA GLY A 407 6.83 1.12 10.87
C GLY A 407 6.16 0.67 12.16
N TRP A 408 5.42 1.59 12.79
CA TRP A 408 4.53 1.28 13.91
C TRP A 408 3.23 2.07 13.79
N GLY A 409 2.16 1.45 14.24
CA GLY A 409 0.81 2.02 14.23
C GLY A 409 -0.14 1.12 15.03
N TRP A 410 -1.36 1.62 15.21
CA TRP A 410 -2.27 1.27 16.31
C TRP A 410 -2.59 -0.22 16.53
N ALA A 411 -2.39 -1.07 15.52
CA ALA A 411 -2.75 -2.48 15.53
C ALA A 411 -1.85 -3.40 16.38
N VAL A 412 -0.56 -3.07 16.58
CA VAL A 412 0.38 -3.90 17.38
C VAL A 412 1.37 -2.98 18.10
N ASN A 413 0.87 -2.21 19.07
CA ASN A 413 1.62 -1.05 19.58
C ASN A 413 2.78 -1.40 20.51
N TYR A 414 2.68 -2.42 21.37
CA TYR A 414 3.41 -2.46 22.65
C TYR A 414 4.49 -3.55 22.72
N GLY A 415 4.79 -4.18 21.59
CA GLY A 415 5.74 -5.29 21.49
C GLY A 415 5.08 -6.66 21.67
N ASP A 416 3.76 -6.71 21.53
CA ASP A 416 2.84 -7.79 21.81
C ASP A 416 3.24 -9.11 21.11
N ILE A 417 3.72 -9.02 19.86
CA ILE A 417 4.32 -10.14 19.10
C ILE A 417 5.52 -10.73 19.83
N TRP A 418 6.46 -9.91 20.29
CA TRP A 418 7.68 -10.38 20.98
C TRP A 418 7.37 -10.96 22.36
N ILE A 419 6.33 -10.46 23.04
CA ILE A 419 5.84 -11.00 24.32
C ILE A 419 5.21 -12.40 24.07
N SER A 420 4.45 -12.54 22.98
CA SER A 420 3.85 -13.83 22.56
C SER A 420 4.91 -14.84 22.14
N GLU A 421 5.90 -14.41 21.35
CA GLU A 421 7.07 -15.18 20.96
C GLU A 421 7.89 -15.63 22.18
N ALA A 422 8.11 -14.71 23.14
CA ALA A 422 8.79 -15.00 24.41
C ALA A 422 8.05 -16.08 25.21
N ALA A 423 6.72 -15.98 25.35
CA ALA A 423 5.92 -16.99 26.04
C ALA A 423 5.95 -18.36 25.34
N ALA A 424 5.74 -18.39 24.02
CA ALA A 424 5.73 -19.63 23.24
C ALA A 424 7.10 -20.33 23.24
N ARG A 425 8.20 -19.57 23.07
CA ARG A 425 9.57 -20.10 23.22
C ARG A 425 9.83 -20.64 24.61
N PHE A 426 9.31 -20.00 25.67
CA PHE A 426 9.48 -20.46 27.05
C PHE A 426 8.78 -21.81 27.27
N VAL A 427 7.50 -21.93 26.89
CA VAL A 427 6.76 -23.19 27.03
C VAL A 427 7.46 -24.32 26.28
N TYR A 428 7.76 -24.12 24.98
CA TYR A 428 8.44 -25.12 24.15
C TYR A 428 9.79 -25.55 24.73
N SER A 429 10.60 -24.60 25.20
CA SER A 429 11.93 -24.87 25.78
C SER A 429 11.82 -25.76 27.02
N VAL A 430 10.89 -25.47 27.92
CA VAL A 430 10.71 -26.25 29.15
C VAL A 430 10.10 -27.63 28.84
N GLU A 431 9.25 -27.75 27.81
CA GLU A 431 8.78 -29.06 27.32
C GLU A 431 9.92 -29.94 26.80
N GLN A 432 10.90 -29.40 26.05
CA GLN A 432 12.05 -30.19 25.60
C GLN A 432 12.94 -30.66 26.77
N ILE A 433 13.08 -29.81 27.81
CA ILE A 433 13.79 -30.15 29.05
C ILE A 433 13.05 -31.25 29.83
N ILE A 434 11.72 -31.15 29.97
CA ILE A 434 10.90 -32.16 30.65
C ILE A 434 10.91 -33.50 29.88
N THR A 435 10.83 -33.48 28.56
CA THR A 435 10.75 -34.70 27.74
C THR A 435 12.11 -35.36 27.49
N ASN A 436 13.22 -34.79 27.97
CA ASN A 436 14.60 -35.24 27.72
C ASN A 436 14.98 -35.35 26.22
N LYS A 437 14.18 -34.78 25.30
CA LYS A 437 14.39 -34.91 23.84
C LYS A 437 15.69 -34.27 23.36
N LEU A 438 16.21 -33.27 24.08
CA LEU A 438 17.45 -32.57 23.76
C LEU A 438 18.45 -32.69 24.92
N LYS A 439 19.36 -33.68 24.84
CA LYS A 439 20.34 -34.01 25.90
C LYS A 439 21.35 -32.89 26.21
N HIS A 440 21.48 -31.88 25.35
CA HIS A 440 22.41 -30.75 25.50
C HIS A 440 21.71 -29.41 25.19
N PHE A 441 20.56 -29.16 25.80
CA PHE A 441 19.87 -27.88 25.67
C PHE A 441 20.62 -26.80 26.48
N ASP A 442 21.23 -25.82 25.81
CA ASP A 442 21.94 -24.72 26.48
C ASP A 442 20.94 -23.70 27.06
N ASP A 443 20.76 -23.77 28.37
CA ASP A 443 19.95 -22.84 29.16
C ASP A 443 20.26 -21.37 28.88
N LYS A 444 21.53 -21.02 28.63
CA LYS A 444 21.91 -19.61 28.39
C LYS A 444 21.41 -19.13 27.03
N ARG A 445 21.41 -19.99 26.01
CA ARG A 445 21.02 -19.63 24.64
C ARG A 445 19.54 -19.31 24.51
N TRP A 446 18.65 -20.14 25.07
CA TRP A 446 17.20 -19.93 24.91
C TRP A 446 16.66 -18.84 25.84
N VAL A 447 17.13 -18.78 27.10
CA VAL A 447 16.79 -17.68 28.02
C VAL A 447 17.27 -16.34 27.46
N GLY A 448 18.51 -16.27 26.97
CA GLY A 448 19.08 -15.08 26.34
C GLY A 448 18.44 -14.68 25.00
N ILE A 449 17.51 -15.48 24.45
CA ILE A 449 16.60 -15.06 23.36
C ILE A 449 15.35 -14.42 23.94
N ILE A 450 14.72 -15.06 24.94
CA ILE A 450 13.51 -14.55 25.62
C ILE A 450 13.80 -13.19 26.28
N GLU A 451 14.92 -13.03 26.97
CA GLU A 451 15.34 -11.75 27.58
C GLU A 451 15.46 -10.63 26.52
N LYS A 452 15.98 -10.94 25.33
CA LYS A 452 16.08 -9.97 24.21
C LYS A 452 14.72 -9.63 23.61
N LEU A 453 13.75 -10.53 23.66
CA LEU A 453 12.37 -10.26 23.22
C LEU A 453 11.63 -9.37 24.22
N LEU A 454 11.78 -9.64 25.52
CA LEU A 454 11.23 -8.82 26.59
C LEU A 454 11.87 -7.42 26.62
N ASP A 455 13.19 -7.30 26.43
CA ASP A 455 13.91 -6.02 26.31
C ASP A 455 13.39 -5.17 25.13
N LYS A 456 13.20 -5.78 23.95
CA LYS A 456 12.59 -5.12 22.79
C LYS A 456 11.17 -4.61 23.11
N ALA A 457 10.35 -5.40 23.79
CA ALA A 457 9.00 -5.02 24.17
C ALA A 457 8.99 -3.89 25.21
N GLN A 458 9.79 -3.99 26.27
CA GLN A 458 9.91 -2.96 27.32
C GLN A 458 10.37 -1.62 26.75
N LYS A 459 11.40 -1.61 25.89
CA LYS A 459 11.88 -0.43 25.14
C LYS A 459 10.85 0.15 24.16
N ARG A 460 9.77 -0.57 23.86
CA ARG A 460 8.62 -0.05 23.10
C ARG A 460 7.51 0.48 24.01
N CYS A 461 7.17 -0.22 25.10
CA CYS A 461 6.19 0.24 26.09
C CYS A 461 6.57 1.61 26.68
N GLN A 462 7.85 1.78 27.02
CA GLN A 462 8.41 3.05 27.51
C GLN A 462 8.30 4.23 26.51
N LYS A 463 7.95 3.97 25.26
CA LYS A 463 7.76 4.98 24.18
C LYS A 463 6.29 5.17 23.79
N SER A 464 5.33 4.73 24.61
CA SER A 464 3.90 4.85 24.26
C SER A 464 3.04 5.55 25.31
N GLU A 465 3.57 5.84 26.51
CA GLU A 465 2.87 6.47 27.65
C GLU A 465 1.63 5.71 28.18
N SER A 466 1.17 4.68 27.46
CA SER A 466 -0.04 3.87 27.73
C SER A 466 0.10 2.88 28.89
N PHE A 467 1.24 2.87 29.59
CA PHE A 467 1.56 1.94 30.66
C PHE A 467 2.20 2.66 31.84
N VAL A 468 1.87 2.18 33.05
CA VAL A 468 2.59 2.51 34.28
C VAL A 468 4.09 2.17 34.17
N PRO A 469 4.98 2.77 34.99
CA PRO A 469 6.43 2.61 34.87
C PRO A 469 6.97 1.16 34.89
N SER A 470 6.19 0.20 35.39
CA SER A 470 6.52 -1.23 35.35
C SER A 470 6.32 -1.88 33.96
N GLY A 471 5.61 -1.24 33.04
CA GLY A 471 5.44 -1.71 31.65
C GLY A 471 4.31 -2.72 31.45
N HIS A 472 4.42 -3.54 30.39
CA HIS A 472 3.35 -4.46 29.97
C HIS A 472 3.16 -5.62 30.98
N PRO A 473 1.94 -5.83 31.53
CA PRO A 473 1.71 -6.83 32.58
C PRO A 473 2.16 -8.26 32.22
N TRP A 474 1.85 -8.73 31.01
CA TRP A 474 2.29 -10.06 30.55
C TRP A 474 3.83 -10.18 30.44
N ALA A 475 4.55 -9.11 30.07
CA ALA A 475 6.00 -9.14 29.98
C ALA A 475 6.65 -9.25 31.38
N LEU A 476 6.08 -8.57 32.38
CA LEU A 476 6.46 -8.73 33.79
C LEU A 476 6.22 -10.17 34.26
N GLU A 477 5.09 -10.77 33.93
CA GLU A 477 4.77 -12.14 34.32
C GLU A 477 5.75 -13.17 33.71
N ILE A 478 6.13 -13.01 32.44
CA ILE A 478 7.14 -13.86 31.79
C ILE A 478 8.51 -13.65 32.47
N HIS A 479 8.89 -12.41 32.81
CA HIS A 479 10.16 -12.13 33.49
C HIS A 479 10.22 -12.74 34.90
N GLN A 480 9.15 -12.61 35.69
CA GLN A 480 9.02 -13.29 36.99
C GLN A 480 9.02 -14.83 36.83
N SER A 481 8.42 -15.33 35.75
CA SER A 481 8.39 -16.75 35.42
C SER A 481 9.79 -17.30 35.08
N LEU A 482 10.66 -16.53 34.40
CA LEU A 482 12.07 -16.90 34.18
C LEU A 482 12.84 -17.07 35.50
N ILE A 483 12.70 -16.11 36.42
CA ILE A 483 13.31 -16.16 37.76
C ILE A 483 12.80 -17.39 38.54
N SER A 484 11.49 -17.64 38.48
CA SER A 484 10.85 -18.81 39.10
C SER A 484 11.35 -20.15 38.50
N PHE A 485 11.46 -20.24 37.18
CA PHE A 485 12.01 -21.42 36.51
C PHE A 485 13.46 -21.69 36.95
N HIS A 486 14.30 -20.66 37.06
CA HIS A 486 15.70 -20.81 37.46
C HIS A 486 15.91 -21.39 38.86
N SER A 487 15.02 -21.12 39.82
CA SER A 487 15.08 -21.77 41.15
C SER A 487 14.55 -23.21 41.11
N LEU A 488 13.55 -23.49 40.27
CA LEU A 488 12.89 -24.80 40.18
C LEU A 488 13.59 -25.82 39.27
N LYS A 489 14.46 -25.40 38.34
CA LYS A 489 15.02 -26.27 37.27
C LYS A 489 15.81 -27.50 37.72
N LYS A 490 16.12 -27.64 39.01
CA LYS A 490 16.73 -28.85 39.61
C LYS A 490 15.72 -29.94 39.99
N ASN A 491 14.41 -29.68 40.01
CA ASN A 491 13.39 -30.62 40.47
C ASN A 491 12.28 -30.84 39.42
N LYS A 492 12.40 -31.90 38.63
CA LYS A 492 11.50 -32.24 37.51
C LYS A 492 10.01 -32.28 37.89
N ARG A 493 9.65 -32.74 39.10
CA ARG A 493 8.24 -32.79 39.55
C ARG A 493 7.66 -31.39 39.80
N LEU A 494 8.49 -30.45 40.25
CA LEU A 494 8.08 -29.05 40.42
C LEU A 494 8.01 -28.32 39.09
N ILE A 495 8.96 -28.55 38.17
CA ILE A 495 8.97 -27.96 36.83
C ILE A 495 7.69 -28.30 36.05
N ASN A 496 7.22 -29.55 36.09
CA ASN A 496 5.96 -29.94 35.42
C ASN A 496 4.77 -29.10 35.91
N ARG A 497 4.50 -29.11 37.24
CA ARG A 497 3.39 -28.35 37.84
C ARG A 497 3.50 -26.84 37.61
N TRP A 498 4.73 -26.32 37.62
CA TRP A 498 5.03 -24.93 37.31
C TRP A 498 4.70 -24.60 35.84
N LEU A 499 5.06 -25.49 34.91
CA LEU A 499 4.79 -25.31 33.48
C LEU A 499 3.29 -25.34 33.19
N ASP A 500 2.56 -26.28 33.78
CA ASP A 500 1.10 -26.35 33.66
C ASP A 500 0.45 -25.06 34.15
N SER A 501 0.92 -24.52 35.28
CA SER A 501 0.47 -23.23 35.83
C SER A 501 0.80 -22.04 34.92
N PHE A 502 2.00 -22.01 34.31
CA PHE A 502 2.42 -20.97 33.36
C PHE A 502 1.63 -21.05 32.04
N LYS A 503 1.33 -22.26 31.54
CA LYS A 503 0.45 -22.48 30.40
C LYS A 503 -0.96 -21.94 30.66
N SER A 504 -1.56 -22.23 31.81
CA SER A 504 -2.91 -21.73 32.14
C SER A 504 -2.99 -20.20 32.15
N ARG A 505 -1.97 -19.49 32.66
CA ARG A 505 -1.91 -18.02 32.59
C ARG A 505 -1.63 -17.51 31.18
N THR A 506 -0.76 -18.19 30.43
CA THR A 506 -0.51 -17.89 29.01
C THR A 506 -1.80 -18.01 28.18
N ILE A 507 -2.61 -19.06 28.41
CA ILE A 507 -3.93 -19.26 27.78
C ILE A 507 -4.90 -18.13 28.15
N TYR A 508 -4.90 -17.66 29.40
CA TYR A 508 -5.68 -16.49 29.80
C TYR A 508 -5.27 -15.23 29.02
N TRP A 509 -3.96 -14.97 28.86
CA TRP A 509 -3.47 -13.84 28.04
C TRP A 509 -3.88 -13.98 26.56
N CYS A 510 -3.76 -15.17 25.98
CA CYS A 510 -4.26 -15.46 24.63
C CYS A 510 -5.77 -15.16 24.49
N ALA A 511 -6.58 -15.52 25.50
CA ALA A 511 -8.01 -15.21 25.52
C ALA A 511 -8.31 -13.70 25.64
N GLN A 512 -7.53 -12.93 26.41
CA GLN A 512 -7.67 -11.46 26.45
C GLN A 512 -7.34 -10.82 25.09
N ILE A 513 -6.29 -11.30 24.42
CA ILE A 513 -5.87 -10.83 23.08
C ILE A 513 -6.96 -11.11 22.04
N LEU A 514 -7.46 -12.35 21.96
CA LEU A 514 -8.55 -12.71 21.05
C LEU A 514 -9.89 -12.06 21.43
N GLY A 515 -10.07 -11.67 22.69
CA GLY A 515 -11.18 -10.84 23.17
C GLY A 515 -11.12 -9.40 22.64
N GLY A 516 -9.93 -8.87 22.36
CA GLY A 516 -9.71 -7.45 22.10
C GLY A 516 -9.81 -6.60 23.38
N ALA A 517 -9.46 -7.18 24.53
CA ALA A 517 -9.52 -6.50 25.83
C ALA A 517 -8.32 -5.55 26.03
N PRO A 518 -8.48 -4.37 26.65
CA PRO A 518 -7.37 -3.47 26.95
C PRO A 518 -6.24 -4.19 27.73
N PRO A 519 -4.96 -3.97 27.40
CA PRO A 519 -4.42 -2.95 26.50
C PRO A 519 -4.38 -3.34 25.00
N PHE A 520 -4.85 -4.53 24.64
CA PHE A 520 -4.77 -5.04 23.27
C PHE A 520 -5.70 -4.26 22.31
N PRO A 521 -5.41 -4.24 20.99
CA PRO A 521 -6.29 -3.59 20.02
C PRO A 521 -7.69 -4.22 20.02
N PRO A 522 -8.74 -3.47 19.66
CA PRO A 522 -10.06 -4.04 19.46
C PRO A 522 -10.05 -5.09 18.34
N LYS A 523 -11.12 -5.91 18.29
CA LYS A 523 -11.31 -6.86 17.20
C LYS A 523 -11.34 -6.15 15.83
N PRO A 524 -10.76 -6.74 14.76
CA PRO A 524 -10.91 -6.23 13.41
C PRO A 524 -12.39 -6.16 13.02
N LYS A 525 -12.83 -5.06 12.42
CA LYS A 525 -14.18 -4.93 11.85
C LYS A 525 -14.27 -5.70 10.52
N PRO A 526 -15.45 -6.23 10.14
CA PRO A 526 -15.70 -6.64 8.76
C PRO A 526 -15.58 -5.43 7.81
N ARG A 527 -15.41 -5.68 6.52
CA ARG A 527 -15.54 -4.62 5.49
C ARG A 527 -17.02 -4.25 5.36
N HIS A 528 -17.31 -2.99 5.05
CA HIS A 528 -18.69 -2.54 4.79
C HIS A 528 -19.22 -3.05 3.45
N GLU A 529 -18.35 -3.13 2.44
CA GLU A 529 -18.70 -3.57 1.08
C GLU A 529 -17.97 -4.86 0.67
N ASN A 530 -18.51 -5.53 -0.37
CA ASN A 530 -17.86 -6.68 -0.97
C ASN A 530 -16.70 -6.23 -1.88
N ALA A 531 -15.59 -6.94 -1.84
CA ALA A 531 -14.42 -6.60 -2.66
C ALA A 531 -14.65 -6.93 -4.14
N ASP A 532 -15.39 -8.00 -4.43
CA ASP A 532 -15.63 -8.46 -5.80
C ASP A 532 -16.57 -7.50 -6.53
N ASP A 533 -17.63 -7.04 -5.85
CA ASP A 533 -18.58 -6.03 -6.35
C ASP A 533 -17.85 -4.69 -6.62
N LEU A 534 -16.95 -4.27 -5.72
CA LEU A 534 -16.12 -3.07 -5.90
C LEU A 534 -15.19 -3.17 -7.13
N ILE A 535 -14.54 -4.32 -7.33
CA ILE A 535 -13.68 -4.57 -8.52
C ILE A 535 -14.54 -4.60 -9.79
N TYR A 536 -15.71 -5.24 -9.74
CA TYR A 536 -16.64 -5.33 -10.87
C TYR A 536 -17.15 -3.95 -11.30
N ASN A 537 -17.60 -3.13 -10.36
CA ASN A 537 -18.07 -1.77 -10.63
C ASN A 537 -16.96 -0.92 -11.27
N LEU A 538 -15.74 -0.98 -10.72
CA LEU A 538 -14.60 -0.24 -11.27
C LEU A 538 -14.25 -0.66 -12.71
N ARG A 539 -14.44 -1.94 -13.07
CA ARG A 539 -14.30 -2.42 -14.45
C ARG A 539 -15.47 -1.97 -15.34
N SER A 540 -16.72 -2.02 -14.87
CA SER A 540 -17.90 -1.69 -15.68
C SER A 540 -18.02 -0.20 -16.03
N ILE A 541 -17.53 0.71 -15.19
CA ILE A 541 -17.37 2.15 -15.51
C ILE A 541 -16.71 2.35 -16.88
N ASN A 542 -15.65 1.58 -17.16
CA ASN A 542 -14.87 1.71 -18.38
C ASN A 542 -15.59 1.15 -19.62
N LEU A 543 -16.53 0.21 -19.45
CA LEU A 543 -17.31 -0.35 -20.56
C LEU A 543 -18.48 0.56 -20.97
N HIS A 544 -19.08 1.28 -20.02
CA HIS A 544 -20.20 2.18 -20.32
C HIS A 544 -19.79 3.52 -20.93
N GLN A 545 -18.50 3.89 -20.88
CA GLN A 545 -18.02 5.17 -21.39
C GLN A 545 -17.95 5.26 -22.93
N TYR A 546 -18.12 4.16 -23.66
CA TYR A 546 -17.98 4.09 -25.13
C TYR A 546 -19.28 4.35 -25.93
N ASN A 547 -20.38 4.74 -25.26
CA ASN A 547 -21.68 5.04 -25.88
C ASN A 547 -22.01 6.56 -25.92
N LEU A 548 -20.97 7.41 -25.96
CA LEU A 548 -21.05 8.88 -26.13
C LEU A 548 -20.39 9.30 -27.45
#